data_AF-A0A916RC55-F1
#
_entry.id   AF-A0A916RC55-F1
#
_cell.length_a   1.000
_cell.length_b   1.000
_cell.length_c   1.000
_cell.angle_alpha   90.00
_cell.angle_beta   90.00
_cell.angle_gamma   90.00
#
_symmetry.space_group_name_H-M   'P 1'
#
loop_
_entity.id
_entity.type
_entity.pdbx_description
1 polymer ?
#
loop_
_entity_poly.entity_id
_entity_poly.type
_entity_poly.pdbx_seq_one_letter_code
_entity_poly.pdbx_strand_id
1 'polypeptide(L)'
;MILAWLIPRLAKAKNWLFTFFRPREDPFYNLAQALVPLYIPEIDQTELEAETKKLKSSLENKTTSLSKIIDKIQQKSRESYLNYCRSI
;
A
#
# COMPACT_ATOMS: atom_id res chain seq x y z
N MET A 1 10.17 26.51 -6.15
CA MET A 1 11.20 25.80 -5.33
C MET A 1 10.80 24.34 -5.22
N ILE A 2 11.65 23.42 -5.64
CA ILE A 2 11.30 22.03 -5.94
C ILE A 2 11.62 21.14 -4.73
N LEU A 3 10.61 20.48 -4.16
CA LEU A 3 10.70 19.46 -3.10
C LEU A 3 11.32 18.13 -3.59
N ALA A 4 12.09 18.13 -4.69
CA ALA A 4 12.65 16.92 -5.30
C ALA A 4 13.64 16.19 -4.37
N TRP A 5 14.24 16.90 -3.41
CA TRP A 5 15.10 16.29 -2.40
C TRP A 5 14.35 15.81 -1.14
N LEU A 6 13.02 15.91 -1.07
CA LEU A 6 12.27 15.36 0.05
C LEU A 6 12.02 13.86 -0.14
N ILE A 7 11.62 13.45 -1.34
CA ILE A 7 11.26 12.05 -1.63
C ILE A 7 12.41 11.09 -1.27
N PRO A 8 13.67 11.31 -1.69
CA PRO A 8 14.73 10.37 -1.35
C PRO A 8 15.26 10.53 0.10
N ARG A 9 14.94 11.62 0.81
CA ARG A 9 15.15 11.72 2.28
C ARG A 9 14.11 10.90 3.05
N LEU A 10 12.85 10.93 2.61
CA LEU A 10 11.79 10.10 3.19
C LEU A 10 11.99 8.62 2.88
N ALA A 11 12.48 8.29 1.69
CA ALA A 11 12.87 6.92 1.34
C ALA A 11 14.03 6.41 2.23
N LYS A 12 15.03 7.24 2.51
CA LYS A 12 16.14 6.90 3.44
C LYS A 12 15.69 6.70 4.88
N ALA A 13 14.59 7.35 5.29
CA ALA A 13 14.05 7.20 6.64
C ALA A 13 13.38 5.83 6.88
N LYS A 14 13.31 4.93 5.88
CA LYS A 14 12.78 3.54 5.94
C LYS A 14 11.36 3.33 6.48
N ASN A 15 10.68 4.40 6.91
CA ASN A 15 9.33 4.37 7.49
C ASN A 15 8.24 4.86 6.52
N TRP A 16 8.60 5.08 5.24
CA TRP A 16 7.67 5.57 4.23
C TRP A 16 7.44 4.50 3.17
N LEU A 17 6.17 4.16 2.96
CA LEU A 17 5.73 3.29 1.88
C LEU A 17 5.27 4.15 0.69
N PHE A 18 5.73 3.80 -0.50
CA PHE A 18 5.34 4.46 -1.73
C PHE A 18 4.68 3.46 -2.66
N THR A 19 3.59 3.87 -3.28
CA THR A 19 2.95 3.14 -4.37
C THR A 19 2.54 4.11 -5.46
N PHE A 20 2.42 3.60 -6.68
CA PHE A 20 2.03 4.38 -7.84
C PHE A 20 0.62 3.97 -8.25
N PHE A 21 -0.26 4.96 -8.32
CA PHE A 21 -1.64 4.78 -8.73
C PHE A 21 -1.92 5.60 -9.99
N ARG A 22 -2.47 4.96 -11.02
CA ARG A 22 -2.97 5.62 -12.22
C ARG A 22 -4.41 5.14 -12.45
N PRO A 23 -5.42 6.02 -12.32
CA PRO A 23 -6.83 5.62 -12.38
C PRO A 23 -7.23 4.87 -13.66
N ARG A 24 -6.82 5.37 -14.84
CA ARG A 24 -7.21 4.84 -16.17
C ARG A 24 -8.70 4.42 -16.22
N GLU A 25 -9.01 3.32 -16.90
CA GLU A 25 -10.37 2.86 -17.19
C GLU A 25 -11.04 2.17 -15.99
N ASP A 26 -10.26 1.57 -15.08
CA ASP A 26 -10.75 0.92 -13.88
C ASP A 26 -10.07 1.50 -12.61
N PRO A 27 -10.58 2.62 -12.09
CA PRO A 27 -9.93 3.35 -11.00
C PRO A 27 -9.89 2.55 -9.69
N PHE A 28 -10.91 1.75 -9.40
CA PHE A 28 -10.97 0.95 -8.17
C PHE A 28 -10.07 -0.27 -8.25
N TYR A 29 -10.00 -0.92 -9.42
CA TYR A 29 -9.05 -2.01 -9.65
C TYR A 29 -7.61 -1.51 -9.55
N ASN A 30 -7.27 -0.42 -10.27
CA ASN A 30 -5.92 0.13 -10.27
C ASN A 30 -5.50 0.64 -8.89
N LEU A 31 -6.46 1.13 -8.10
CA LEU A 31 -6.21 1.54 -6.71
C LEU A 31 -5.94 0.32 -5.83
N ALA A 32 -6.80 -0.71 -5.92
CA ALA A 32 -6.60 -1.95 -5.20
C ALA A 32 -5.25 -2.60 -5.54
N GLN A 33 -4.89 -2.64 -6.82
CA GLN A 33 -3.62 -3.20 -7.31
C GLN A 33 -2.41 -2.44 -6.73
N ALA A 34 -2.50 -1.12 -6.58
CA ALA A 34 -1.45 -0.32 -5.96
C ALA A 34 -1.34 -0.55 -4.44
N LEU A 35 -2.43 -0.93 -3.77
CA LEU A 35 -2.49 -1.10 -2.33
C LEU A 35 -2.14 -2.52 -1.85
N VAL A 36 -2.49 -3.56 -2.62
CA VAL A 36 -2.25 -4.96 -2.22
C VAL A 36 -0.77 -5.26 -1.90
N PRO A 37 0.22 -4.82 -2.71
CA PRO A 37 1.64 -5.03 -2.40
C PRO A 37 2.11 -4.32 -1.13
N LEU A 38 1.42 -3.26 -0.69
CA LEU A 38 1.71 -2.61 0.58
C LEU A 38 1.21 -3.43 1.78
N TYR A 39 0.23 -4.30 1.55
CA TYR A 39 -0.34 -5.18 2.56
C TYR A 39 0.35 -6.53 2.61
N ILE A 40 0.69 -7.13 1.46
CA ILE A 40 1.33 -8.45 1.35
C ILE A 40 2.63 -8.27 0.58
N PRO A 41 3.76 -8.04 1.28
CA PRO A 41 5.04 -8.06 0.60
C PRO A 41 5.26 -9.46 -0.01
N GLU A 42 5.84 -9.52 -1.21
CA GLU A 42 6.19 -10.78 -1.90
C GLU A 42 4.99 -11.63 -2.37
N ILE A 43 3.84 -11.00 -2.62
CA ILE A 43 2.67 -11.66 -3.21
C ILE A 43 2.93 -12.16 -4.65
N ASP A 44 2.48 -13.38 -4.97
CA ASP A 44 2.53 -13.93 -6.33
C ASP A 44 1.58 -13.18 -7.28
N GLN A 45 1.84 -13.19 -8.59
CA GLN A 45 0.99 -12.53 -9.58
C GLN A 45 -0.45 -13.05 -9.58
N THR A 46 -0.64 -14.36 -9.42
CA THR A 46 -1.97 -14.99 -9.41
C THR A 46 -2.76 -14.55 -8.19
N GLU A 47 -2.09 -14.49 -7.04
CA GLU A 47 -2.69 -14.08 -5.77
C GLU A 47 -2.93 -12.57 -5.73
N LEU A 48 -2.05 -11.78 -6.35
CA LEU A 48 -2.21 -10.34 -6.52
C LEU A 48 -3.51 -10.01 -7.27
N GLU A 49 -3.80 -10.71 -8.36
CA GLU A 49 -5.05 -10.49 -9.09
C GLU A 49 -6.28 -10.83 -8.26
N ALA A 50 -6.25 -11.94 -7.52
CA ALA A 50 -7.36 -12.39 -6.68
C ALA A 50 -7.64 -11.39 -5.55
N GLU A 51 -6.61 -10.98 -4.81
CA GLU A 51 -6.74 -9.99 -3.73
C GLU A 51 -7.08 -8.60 -4.26
N THR A 52 -6.60 -8.23 -5.45
CA THR A 52 -6.99 -6.98 -6.13
C THR A 52 -8.48 -6.96 -6.45
N LYS A 53 -9.04 -8.04 -7.03
CA LYS A 53 -10.47 -8.15 -7.35
C LYS A 53 -11.35 -8.10 -6.11
N LYS A 54 -10.91 -8.74 -5.03
CA LYS A 54 -11.57 -8.72 -3.73
C LYS A 54 -11.58 -7.32 -3.11
N LEU A 55 -10.42 -6.66 -3.09
CA LEU A 55 -10.29 -5.31 -2.55
C LEU A 55 -11.05 -4.28 -3.40
N LYS A 56 -11.02 -4.41 -4.74
CA LYS A 56 -11.85 -3.62 -5.66
C LYS A 56 -13.33 -3.73 -5.27
N SER A 57 -13.84 -4.96 -5.20
CA SER A 57 -15.24 -5.21 -4.85
C SER A 57 -15.60 -4.61 -3.49
N SER A 58 -14.68 -4.66 -2.52
CA SER A 58 -14.91 -4.05 -1.20
C SER A 58 -14.96 -2.52 -1.24
N LEU A 59 -14.12 -1.89 -2.06
CA LEU A 59 -14.09 -0.44 -2.25
C LEU A 59 -15.33 0.06 -3.00
N GLU A 60 -15.72 -0.62 -4.08
CA GLU A 60 -16.91 -0.28 -4.89
C GLU A 60 -18.19 -0.42 -4.08
N ASN A 61 -18.35 -1.52 -3.35
CA ASN A 61 -19.52 -1.78 -2.52
C ASN A 61 -19.50 -1.03 -1.18
N LYS A 62 -18.47 -0.19 -0.92
CA LYS A 62 -18.28 0.56 0.33
C LYS A 62 -18.30 -0.29 1.59
N THR A 63 -18.02 -1.60 1.46
CA THR A 63 -17.98 -2.52 2.61
C THR A 63 -16.73 -2.30 3.46
N THR A 64 -15.68 -1.72 2.87
CA THR A 64 -14.48 -1.27 3.57
C THR A 64 -14.12 0.15 3.14
N SER A 65 -13.87 1.02 4.12
CA SER A 65 -13.36 2.37 3.88
C SER A 65 -11.89 2.36 3.47
N LEU A 66 -11.52 3.24 2.55
CA LEU A 66 -10.12 3.51 2.20
C LEU A 66 -9.30 3.92 3.42
N SER A 67 -9.88 4.71 4.35
CA SER A 67 -9.19 5.10 5.59
C SER A 67 -8.78 3.88 6.40
N LYS A 68 -9.70 2.92 6.56
CA LYS A 68 -9.45 1.66 7.28
C LYS A 68 -8.36 0.81 6.63
N ILE A 69 -8.26 0.84 5.30
CA ILE A 69 -7.20 0.15 4.55
C ILE A 69 -5.85 0.83 4.81
N ILE A 70 -5.80 2.16 4.74
CA ILE A 70 -4.59 2.95 5.02
C ILE A 70 -4.14 2.74 6.47
N ASP A 71 -5.06 2.75 7.45
CA ASP A 71 -4.75 2.52 8.86
C ASP A 71 -4.09 1.15 9.07
N LYS A 72 -4.61 0.11 8.41
CA LYS A 72 -4.00 -1.22 8.46
C LYS A 72 -2.62 -1.27 7.82
N ILE A 73 -2.42 -0.58 6.69
CA ILE A 73 -1.11 -0.49 6.02
C ILE A 73 -0.09 0.20 6.95
N GLN A 74 -0.49 1.30 7.59
CA GLN A 74 0.36 2.02 8.55
C GLN A 74 0.70 1.19 9.77
N GLN A 75 -0.28 0.45 10.32
CA GLN A 75 -0.05 -0.45 11.44
C GLN A 75 0.97 -1.54 11.08
N LYS A 76 0.79 -2.22 9.95
CA LYS A 76 1.71 -3.27 9.49
C LYS A 76 3.12 -2.74 9.23
N SER A 77 3.23 -1.56 8.63
CA SER A 77 4.52 -0.88 8.42
C SER A 77 5.23 -0.57 9.74
N ARG A 78 4.49 -0.08 10.73
CA ARG A 78 5.02 0.20 12.07
C ARG A 78 5.50 -1.06 12.78
N GLU A 79 4.72 -2.15 12.72
CA GLU A 79 5.09 -3.44 13.31
C GLU A 79 6.37 -4.01 12.66
N SER A 80 6.47 -3.95 11.33
CA SER A 80 7.67 -4.38 10.61
C SER A 80 8.92 -3.59 11.03
N TYR A 81 8.81 -2.26 11.18
CA TYR A 81 9.90 -1.42 11.67
C TYR A 81 10.31 -1.74 13.11
N LEU A 82 9.34 -1.92 14.01
CA LEU A 82 9.61 -2.25 15.41
C LEU A 82 10.29 -3.63 15.55
N ASN A 83 9.89 -4.61 14.74
CA ASN A 83 10.55 -5.92 14.73
C ASN A 83 11.99 -5.84 14.22
N TYR A 84 12.26 -5.01 13.20
CA TYR A 84 13.62 -4.74 12.73
C TYR A 84 14.51 -4.12 13.83
N CYS A 85 14.01 -3.11 14.55
CA CYS A 85 14.76 -2.47 15.64
C CYS A 85 15.03 -3.39 16.83
N ARG A 86 14.23 -4.45 17.04
CA ARG A 86 14.48 -5.47 18.08
C ARG A 86 15.51 -6.52 17.69
N SER A 87 15.85 -6.60 16.40
CA SER A 87 16.79 -7.60 15.86
C SER A 87 18.23 -7.07 15.70
N ILE A 88 18.48 -5.84 16.14
CA ILE A 88 19.79 -5.15 16.20
C ILE A 88 20.17 -5.01 17.67
#